data_AF-A0A9P4W8T6-F1
#
_entry.id   AF-A0A9P4W8T6-F1
#
_cell.length_a   1.000
_cell.length_b   1.000
_cell.length_c   1.000
_cell.angle_alpha   90.00
_cell.angle_beta   90.00
_cell.angle_gamma   90.00
#
_symmetry.space_group_name_H-M   'P 1'
#
loop_
_entity.id
_entity.type
_entity.pdbx_description
1 polymer ?
#
loop_
_entity_poly.entity_id
_entity_poly.type
_entity_poly.pdbx_seq_one_letter_code
_entity_poly.pdbx_strand_id
1 'polypeptide(L)'
;MDLLELTPLRDASVGAPGSGLSIEQRKRLTLATELVAKPTLLFLDEPTSGLDGQLAHEICRFMPEHIFDVVQGRFGTEIDWPQIWLDSPERARVMLGIDELNAGIGRDVDNTDASLNNKASFGTPLWYQTKLVIRRQMIALWRNPDYIWNKIGLHITNGLFGGFTF
;
A
#
# COMPACT_ATOMS: atom_id res chain seq x y z
N MET A 1 1.89 -5.97 -17.39
CA MET A 1 1.55 -4.55 -17.65
C MET A 1 0.37 -4.42 -18.59
N ASP A 2 0.24 -5.27 -19.62
CA ASP A 2 -0.99 -5.35 -20.43
C ASP A 2 -2.23 -5.83 -19.64
N LEU A 3 -2.01 -6.54 -18.53
CA LEU A 3 -3.06 -7.09 -17.67
C LEU A 3 -3.99 -6.07 -17.00
N LEU A 4 -3.56 -4.82 -16.82
CA LEU A 4 -4.33 -3.74 -16.16
C LEU A 4 -4.64 -2.58 -17.12
N GLU A 5 -4.39 -2.77 -18.42
CA GLU A 5 -4.53 -1.73 -19.46
C GLU A 5 -3.80 -0.42 -19.14
N LEU A 6 -2.66 -0.50 -18.44
CA LEU A 6 -1.88 0.68 -18.04
C LEU A 6 -0.93 1.16 -19.15
N THR A 7 -0.81 0.41 -20.25
CA THR A 7 0.05 0.72 -21.40
C THR A 7 -0.21 2.10 -22.02
N PRO A 8 -1.47 2.53 -22.30
CA PRO A 8 -1.75 3.89 -22.76
C PRO A 8 -1.52 4.98 -21.70
N LEU A 9 -1.38 4.62 -20.42
CA LEU A 9 -1.23 5.54 -19.29
C LEU A 9 0.21 5.62 -18.77
N ARG A 10 1.16 4.97 -19.46
CA ARG A 10 2.57 4.85 -19.03
C ARG A 10 3.27 6.20 -18.83
N ASP A 11 2.97 7.17 -19.69
CA ASP A 11 3.60 8.49 -19.67
C ASP A 11 2.69 9.57 -19.03
N ALA A 12 1.49 9.18 -18.59
CA ALA A 12 0.56 10.09 -17.95
C ALA A 12 1.02 10.44 -16.53
N SER A 13 1.06 11.73 -16.19
CA SER A 13 1.36 12.15 -14.82
C SER A 13 0.21 11.79 -13.89
N VAL A 14 0.50 11.06 -12.81
CA VAL A 14 -0.48 10.71 -11.76
C VAL A 14 -1.21 11.95 -11.22
N GLY A 15 -0.52 13.10 -11.15
CA GLY A 15 -1.10 14.43 -10.88
C GLY A 15 -1.86 14.55 -9.55
N ALA A 16 -2.36 15.75 -9.25
CA ALA A 16 -3.21 16.03 -8.09
C ALA A 16 -4.68 15.68 -8.42
N PRO A 17 -5.55 15.37 -7.44
CA PRO A 17 -6.97 15.10 -7.70
C PRO A 17 -7.61 16.22 -8.55
N GLY A 18 -8.08 15.89 -9.75
CA GLY A 18 -8.61 16.85 -10.74
C GLY A 18 -7.65 17.23 -11.89
N SER A 19 -6.38 16.79 -11.85
CA SER A 19 -5.41 16.93 -12.95
C SER A 19 -4.60 15.63 -13.13
N GLY A 20 -4.57 15.07 -14.34
CA GLY A 20 -3.87 13.80 -14.61
C GLY A 20 -4.78 12.56 -14.51
N LEU A 21 -4.31 11.49 -13.86
CA LEU A 21 -5.00 10.20 -13.84
C LEU A 21 -6.34 10.25 -13.08
N SER A 22 -7.36 9.59 -13.64
CA SER A 22 -8.66 9.40 -13.00
C SER A 22 -8.53 8.58 -11.71
N ILE A 23 -9.55 8.63 -10.85
CA ILE A 23 -9.58 7.86 -9.59
C ILE A 23 -9.39 6.37 -9.87
N GLU A 24 -10.06 5.84 -10.90
CA GLU A 24 -9.96 4.45 -11.32
C GLU A 24 -8.55 4.09 -11.81
N GLN A 25 -7.95 4.94 -12.65
CA GLN A 25 -6.59 4.72 -13.16
C GLN A 25 -5.55 4.74 -12.05
N ARG A 26 -5.74 5.59 -11.04
CA ARG A 26 -4.89 5.65 -9.85
C ARG A 26 -5.00 4.37 -9.01
N LYS A 27 -6.21 3.84 -8.83
CA LYS A 27 -6.43 2.55 -8.15
C LYS A 27 -5.77 1.39 -8.88
N ARG A 28 -5.91 1.33 -10.22
CA ARG A 28 -5.23 0.31 -11.05
C ARG A 28 -3.71 0.40 -10.92
N LEU A 29 -3.15 1.61 -10.91
CA LEU A 29 -1.72 1.82 -10.74
C LEU A 29 -1.23 1.36 -9.36
N THR A 30 -1.96 1.67 -8.28
CA THR A 30 -1.63 1.21 -6.93
C THR A 30 -1.66 -0.32 -6.84
N LEU A 31 -2.72 -0.96 -7.36
CA LEU A 31 -2.79 -2.42 -7.39
C LEU A 31 -1.65 -3.03 -8.22
N ALA A 32 -1.32 -2.43 -9.37
CA ALA A 32 -0.19 -2.86 -10.18
C ALA A 32 1.14 -2.78 -9.42
N THR A 33 1.37 -1.72 -8.64
CA THR A 33 2.60 -1.57 -7.85
C THR A 33 2.70 -2.63 -6.75
N GLU A 34 1.59 -2.97 -6.10
CA GLU A 34 1.56 -4.04 -5.10
C GLU A 34 1.79 -5.42 -5.72
N LEU A 35 1.16 -5.71 -6.87
CA LEU A 35 1.32 -6.99 -7.57
C LEU A 35 2.72 -7.20 -8.16
N VAL A 36 3.42 -6.12 -8.54
CA VAL A 36 4.81 -6.20 -9.02
C VAL A 36 5.76 -6.73 -7.94
N ALA A 37 5.46 -6.50 -6.67
CA ALA A 37 6.25 -7.03 -5.56
C ALA A 37 6.09 -8.55 -5.37
N LYS A 38 5.16 -9.20 -6.09
CA LYS A 38 4.82 -10.63 -5.96
C LYS A 38 4.67 -11.05 -4.49
N PRO A 39 3.78 -10.41 -3.72
CA PRO A 39 3.64 -10.71 -2.30
C PRO A 39 3.06 -12.12 -2.10
N THR A 40 3.55 -12.83 -1.07
CA THR A 40 2.99 -14.12 -0.64
C THR A 40 1.62 -13.96 0.03
N LEU A 41 1.34 -12.77 0.58
CA LEU A 41 0.08 -12.40 1.22
C LEU A 41 -0.25 -10.94 0.85
N LEU A 42 -1.43 -10.70 0.28
CA LEU A 42 -1.89 -9.39 -0.15
C LEU A 42 -3.16 -9.03 0.60
N PHE A 43 -3.15 -7.91 1.32
CA PHE A 43 -4.34 -7.34 1.94
C PHE A 43 -4.95 -6.31 1.01
N LEU A 44 -6.26 -6.39 0.80
CA LEU A 44 -7.01 -5.46 -0.02
C LEU A 44 -8.20 -4.95 0.79
N ASP A 45 -8.26 -3.64 0.97
CA ASP A 45 -9.41 -2.97 1.57
C ASP A 45 -10.28 -2.41 0.44
N GLU A 46 -11.50 -2.92 0.32
CA GLU A 46 -12.50 -2.58 -0.72
C GLU A 46 -11.94 -2.46 -2.16
N PRO A 47 -11.38 -3.53 -2.76
CA PRO A 47 -10.67 -3.46 -4.04
C PRO A 47 -11.56 -3.04 -5.23
N THR A 48 -12.88 -3.10 -5.08
CA THR A 48 -13.86 -2.81 -6.15
C THR A 48 -14.61 -1.50 -5.94
N SER A 49 -14.37 -0.75 -4.85
CA SER A 49 -15.14 0.48 -4.59
C SER A 49 -14.84 1.55 -5.64
N GLY A 50 -15.87 2.17 -6.22
CA GLY A 50 -15.69 3.24 -7.21
C GLY A 50 -14.98 2.84 -8.51
N LEU A 51 -15.03 1.56 -8.88
CA LEU A 51 -14.66 1.06 -10.21
C LEU A 51 -15.93 0.74 -11.02
N ASP A 52 -15.86 0.89 -12.34
CA ASP A 52 -16.90 0.41 -13.24
C ASP A 52 -17.11 -1.13 -13.12
N GLY A 53 -18.33 -1.61 -13.31
CA GLY A 53 -18.74 -2.98 -13.02
C GLY A 53 -17.98 -4.04 -13.82
N GLN A 54 -17.60 -3.73 -15.07
CA GLN A 54 -16.77 -4.61 -15.89
C GLN A 54 -15.33 -4.70 -15.35
N LEU A 55 -14.77 -3.58 -14.89
CA LEU A 55 -13.41 -3.52 -14.38
C LEU A 55 -13.27 -4.22 -13.02
N ALA A 56 -14.26 -4.06 -12.14
CA ALA A 56 -14.32 -4.81 -10.90
C ALA A 56 -14.34 -6.32 -11.15
N HIS A 57 -15.07 -6.77 -12.19
CA HIS A 57 -15.13 -8.17 -12.58
C HIS A 57 -13.79 -8.71 -13.11
N GLU A 58 -13.07 -7.92 -13.93
CA GLU A 58 -11.74 -8.31 -14.40
C GLU A 58 -10.74 -8.45 -13.24
N ILE A 59 -10.68 -7.47 -12.33
CA ILE A 59 -9.80 -7.52 -11.16
C ILE A 59 -10.11 -8.75 -10.28
N CYS A 60 -11.39 -9.05 -10.05
CA CYS A 60 -11.81 -10.23 -9.31
C CYS A 60 -11.44 -11.54 -10.01
N ARG A 61 -11.51 -11.61 -11.34
CA ARG A 61 -11.11 -12.80 -12.12
C ARG A 61 -9.62 -13.10 -12.04
N PHE A 62 -8.79 -12.07 -11.86
CA PHE A 62 -7.33 -12.22 -11.78
C PHE A 62 -6.83 -12.52 -10.36
N MET A 63 -7.63 -12.23 -9.33
CA MET A 63 -7.32 -12.67 -7.98
C MET A 63 -7.56 -14.18 -7.86
N PRO A 64 -6.68 -14.94 -7.18
CA PRO A 64 -6.90 -16.36 -6.96
C PRO A 64 -8.28 -16.57 -6.33
N GLU A 65 -9.06 -17.52 -6.83
CA GLU A 65 -10.43 -17.87 -6.40
C GLU A 65 -10.58 -18.16 -4.89
N HIS A 66 -9.52 -18.10 -4.10
CA HIS A 66 -9.46 -18.37 -2.66
C HIS A 66 -9.73 -17.17 -1.75
N ILE A 67 -9.96 -15.95 -2.26
CA ILE A 67 -10.19 -14.73 -1.44
C ILE A 67 -11.48 -14.02 -1.85
N PHE A 68 -12.59 -14.76 -2.00
CA PHE A 68 -13.87 -14.09 -2.18
C PHE A 68 -14.99 -14.81 -1.45
N ASP A 69 -14.94 -14.74 -0.12
CA ASP A 69 -16.14 -14.95 0.69
C ASP A 69 -16.09 -14.14 1.99
N VAL A 70 -16.01 -12.81 1.89
CA VAL A 70 -16.25 -11.93 3.05
C VAL A 70 -17.04 -10.68 2.64
N VAL A 71 -18.32 -10.72 3.00
CA VAL A 71 -19.17 -9.61 3.50
C VAL A 71 -19.25 -8.38 2.60
N GLN A 72 -19.93 -8.52 1.46
CA GLN A 72 -20.70 -7.39 0.95
C GLN A 72 -21.98 -7.28 1.79
N GLY A 73 -21.96 -6.40 2.79
CA GLY A 73 -23.12 -6.06 3.64
C GLY A 73 -24.23 -5.32 2.89
N ARG A 74 -24.70 -5.88 1.77
CA ARG A 74 -25.67 -5.25 0.86
C ARG A 74 -26.94 -6.06 0.61
N PHE A 75 -27.28 -6.98 1.51
CA PHE A 75 -28.58 -7.63 1.51
C PHE A 75 -29.24 -7.45 2.86
N GLY A 76 -30.36 -6.74 2.88
CA GLY A 76 -31.22 -6.52 4.05
C GLY A 76 -31.92 -7.81 4.48
N THR A 77 -31.14 -8.81 4.89
CA THR A 77 -31.67 -10.00 5.53
C THR A 77 -31.45 -9.88 7.03
N GLU A 78 -32.49 -10.20 7.79
CA GLU A 78 -32.59 -10.30 9.26
C GLU A 78 -31.69 -11.39 9.87
N ILE A 79 -30.62 -11.77 9.17
CA ILE A 79 -29.74 -12.89 9.49
C ILE A 79 -28.55 -12.34 10.26
N ASP A 80 -28.48 -12.69 11.56
CA ASP A 80 -27.36 -12.37 12.44
C ASP A 80 -26.16 -13.29 12.15
N TRP A 81 -25.42 -12.95 11.08
CA TRP A 81 -24.20 -13.63 10.67
C TRP A 81 -23.18 -13.82 11.80
N PRO A 82 -22.94 -12.82 12.68
CA PRO A 82 -22.13 -13.01 13.89
C PRO A 82 -22.58 -14.21 14.72
N GLN A 83 -23.87 -14.32 15.03
CA GLN A 83 -24.39 -15.40 15.86
C GLN A 83 -24.30 -16.76 15.16
N ILE A 84 -24.56 -16.81 13.85
CA ILE A 84 -24.41 -18.04 13.05
C ILE A 84 -22.97 -18.54 13.06
N TRP A 85 -21.99 -17.62 12.92
CA TRP A 85 -20.59 -17.99 13.03
C TRP A 85 -20.23 -18.49 14.44
N LEU A 86 -20.75 -17.82 15.48
CA LEU A 86 -20.52 -18.22 16.87
C LEU A 86 -21.04 -19.63 17.17
N ASP A 87 -22.17 -20.01 16.57
CA ASP A 87 -22.82 -21.30 16.78
C ASP A 87 -22.33 -22.39 15.79
N SER A 88 -21.50 -22.02 14.82
CA SER A 88 -20.98 -22.94 13.78
C SER A 88 -19.94 -23.93 14.31
N PRO A 89 -19.93 -25.19 13.81
CA PRO A 89 -18.86 -26.14 14.11
C PRO A 89 -17.52 -25.75 13.46
N GLU A 90 -17.53 -24.91 12.43
CA GLU A 90 -16.34 -24.33 11.78
C GLU A 90 -15.56 -23.46 12.77
N ARG A 91 -16.24 -22.60 13.53
CA ARG A 91 -15.60 -21.80 14.57
C ARG A 91 -14.88 -22.66 15.59
N ALA A 92 -15.49 -23.77 16.04
CA ALA A 92 -14.87 -24.66 16.99
C ALA A 92 -13.55 -25.26 16.44
N ARG A 93 -13.54 -25.65 15.15
CA ARG A 93 -12.31 -26.11 14.48
C ARG A 93 -11.25 -25.01 14.37
N VAL A 94 -11.65 -23.79 14.02
CA VAL A 94 -10.74 -22.64 13.92
C VAL A 94 -10.13 -22.30 15.28
N MET A 95 -10.95 -22.29 16.34
CA MET A 95 -10.47 -22.05 17.71
C MET A 95 -9.47 -23.10 18.18
N LEU A 96 -9.73 -24.39 17.90
CA LEU A 96 -8.77 -25.46 18.18
C LEU A 96 -7.44 -25.25 17.44
N GLY A 97 -7.49 -24.85 16.17
CA GLY A 97 -6.29 -24.54 15.39
C GLY A 97 -5.53 -23.33 15.94
N ILE A 98 -6.23 -22.29 16.41
CA ILE A 98 -5.62 -21.13 17.07
C ILE A 98 -4.92 -21.56 18.37
N ASP A 99 -5.57 -22.40 19.19
CA ASP A 99 -4.99 -22.89 20.44
C ASP A 99 -3.75 -23.76 20.19
N GLU A 100 -3.77 -24.59 19.15
CA GLU A 100 -2.61 -25.40 18.72
C GLU A 100 -1.45 -24.52 18.23
N LEU A 101 -1.74 -23.50 17.40
CA LEU A 101 -0.74 -22.54 16.94
C LEU A 101 -0.13 -21.75 18.12
N ASN A 102 -0.97 -21.28 19.05
CA ASN A 102 -0.51 -20.55 20.24
C ASN A 102 0.36 -21.44 21.15
N ALA A 103 0.04 -22.73 21.27
CA ALA A 103 0.86 -23.69 22.00
C ALA A 103 2.22 -23.95 21.32
N GLY A 104 2.30 -23.84 20.00
CA GLY A 104 3.55 -23.95 19.22
C GLY A 104 4.42 -22.68 19.27
N ILE A 105 3.80 -21.49 19.25
CA ILE A 105 4.49 -20.19 19.22
C ILE A 105 5.36 -19.98 20.47
N GLY A 106 4.93 -20.44 21.64
CA GLY A 106 5.70 -20.30 22.88
C GLY A 106 7.08 -20.99 22.88
N ARG A 107 7.32 -21.99 22.02
CA ARG A 107 8.63 -22.65 21.87
C ARG A 107 9.53 -22.03 20.79
N ASP A 108 8.93 -21.46 19.75
CA ASP A 108 9.68 -20.87 18.63
C ASP A 108 10.08 -19.41 18.91
N VAL A 109 9.31 -18.64 19.67
CA VAL A 109 9.64 -17.22 19.99
C VAL A 109 10.98 -17.10 20.72
N ASP A 110 11.26 -17.96 21.70
CA ASP A 110 12.54 -17.97 22.45
C ASP A 110 13.78 -18.25 21.56
N ASN A 111 13.62 -19.00 20.46
CA ASN A 111 14.70 -19.30 19.52
C ASN A 111 14.74 -18.34 18.30
N THR A 112 13.59 -17.76 17.97
CA THR A 112 13.38 -16.97 16.75
C THR A 112 13.69 -15.49 16.98
N ASP A 113 13.47 -14.95 18.19
CA ASP A 113 13.79 -13.57 18.52
C ASP A 113 15.30 -13.26 18.40
N ALA A 114 16.16 -14.21 18.76
CA ALA A 114 17.61 -14.07 18.60
C ALA A 114 18.08 -14.11 17.14
N SER A 115 17.35 -14.83 16.27
CA SER A 115 17.67 -15.01 14.85
C SER A 115 17.05 -13.92 13.95
N LEU A 116 15.83 -13.48 14.26
CA LEU A 116 15.10 -12.42 13.53
C LEU A 116 15.65 -11.03 13.83
N ASN A 117 16.12 -10.76 15.04
CA ASN A 117 16.71 -9.46 15.37
C ASN A 117 17.93 -9.11 14.48
N ASN A 118 18.57 -10.12 13.87
CA ASN A 118 19.67 -9.95 12.92
C ASN A 118 19.24 -9.93 11.43
N LYS A 119 17.98 -10.27 11.10
CA LYS A 119 17.50 -10.39 9.71
C LYS A 119 16.27 -9.53 9.37
N ALA A 120 15.69 -8.82 10.34
CA ALA A 120 14.39 -8.18 10.18
C ALA A 120 14.42 -6.64 10.15
N SER A 121 15.53 -5.96 9.84
CA SER A 121 15.44 -4.49 9.84
C SER A 121 14.64 -3.97 8.64
N PHE A 122 14.99 -4.28 7.38
CA PHE A 122 14.18 -3.92 6.21
C PHE A 122 14.56 -4.75 4.96
N GLY A 123 13.66 -4.87 3.97
CA GLY A 123 13.88 -5.64 2.74
C GLY A 123 15.00 -5.14 1.82
N THR A 124 15.60 -3.97 2.10
CA THR A 124 16.81 -3.44 1.44
C THR A 124 17.67 -2.65 2.44
N PRO A 125 18.99 -2.51 2.21
CA PRO A 125 19.87 -1.74 3.09
C PRO A 125 19.41 -0.29 3.26
N LEU A 126 19.52 0.26 4.47
CA LEU A 126 19.12 1.65 4.78
C LEU A 126 19.69 2.67 3.79
N TRP A 127 20.97 2.53 3.44
CA TRP A 127 21.62 3.43 2.49
C TRP A 127 20.99 3.43 1.10
N TYR A 128 20.54 2.25 0.64
CA TYR A 128 19.84 2.13 -0.63
C TYR A 128 18.51 2.87 -0.59
N GLN A 129 17.75 2.71 0.51
CA GLN A 129 16.50 3.43 0.73
C GLN A 129 16.73 4.94 0.80
N THR A 130 17.74 5.39 1.54
CA THR A 130 18.11 6.81 1.66
C THR A 130 18.43 7.42 0.30
N LYS A 131 19.25 6.74 -0.52
CA LYS A 131 19.57 7.21 -1.88
C LYS A 131 18.32 7.31 -2.76
N LEU A 132 17.42 6.34 -2.66
CA LEU A 132 16.17 6.32 -3.43
C LEU A 132 15.25 7.47 -3.03
N VAL A 133 15.06 7.69 -1.72
CA VAL A 133 14.24 8.77 -1.18
C VAL A 133 14.82 10.13 -1.55
N ILE A 134 16.13 10.33 -1.40
CA ILE A 134 16.81 11.58 -1.82
C ILE A 134 16.58 11.82 -3.31
N ARG A 135 16.78 10.81 -4.17
CA ARG A 135 16.55 10.95 -5.61
C ARG A 135 15.10 11.33 -5.91
N ARG A 136 14.13 10.67 -5.27
CA ARG A 136 12.69 10.97 -5.43
C ARG A 136 12.39 12.40 -4.98
N GLN A 137 12.96 12.82 -3.85
CA GLN A 137 12.73 14.14 -3.28
C GLN A 137 13.37 15.25 -4.12
N MET A 138 14.56 15.03 -4.69
CA MET A 138 15.21 15.97 -5.61
C MET A 138 14.39 16.20 -6.88
N ILE A 139 13.79 15.15 -7.45
CA ILE A 139 12.90 15.28 -8.61
C ILE A 139 11.63 16.07 -8.24
N ALA A 140 11.06 15.82 -7.05
CA ALA A 140 9.90 16.56 -6.56
C ALA A 140 10.21 18.04 -6.31
N LEU A 141 11.40 18.33 -5.76
CA LEU A 141 11.92 19.68 -5.55
C LEU A 141 12.14 20.40 -6.88
N TRP A 142 12.73 19.74 -7.87
CA TRP A 142 12.96 20.32 -9.20
C TRP A 142 11.65 20.63 -9.96
N ARG A 143 10.59 19.86 -9.71
CA ARG A 143 9.25 20.10 -10.29
C ARG A 143 8.45 21.22 -9.60
N ASN A 144 8.81 21.65 -8.38
CA ASN A 144 8.15 22.73 -7.63
C ASN A 144 9.15 23.84 -7.26
N PRO A 145 9.60 24.63 -8.25
CA PRO A 145 10.71 25.57 -8.07
C PRO A 145 10.35 26.79 -7.20
N ASP A 146 9.08 27.20 -7.13
CA ASP A 146 8.66 28.45 -6.46
C ASP A 146 9.03 28.49 -4.97
N TYR A 147 8.81 27.38 -4.26
CA TYR A 147 9.15 27.29 -2.84
C TYR A 147 10.66 27.37 -2.60
N ILE A 148 11.45 26.73 -3.47
CA ILE A 148 12.91 26.67 -3.35
C ILE A 148 13.52 28.01 -3.71
N TRP A 149 13.06 28.64 -4.78
CA TRP A 149 13.54 29.96 -5.21
C TRP A 149 13.24 31.04 -4.18
N ASN A 150 12.07 31.02 -3.55
CA ASN A 150 11.75 31.94 -2.46
C ASN A 150 12.72 31.78 -1.29
N LYS A 151 13.05 30.53 -0.93
CA LYS A 151 13.98 30.24 0.16
C LYS A 151 15.44 30.60 -0.19
N ILE A 152 15.89 30.30 -1.40
CA ILE A 152 17.21 30.72 -1.91
C ILE A 152 17.30 32.24 -1.94
N GLY A 153 16.28 32.93 -2.45
CA GLY A 153 16.21 34.39 -2.50
C GLY A 153 16.28 35.01 -1.10
N LEU A 154 15.56 34.46 -0.13
CA LEU A 154 15.63 34.89 1.27
C LEU A 154 17.06 34.79 1.82
N HIS A 155 17.73 33.66 1.60
CA HIS A 155 19.10 33.46 2.09
C HIS A 155 20.13 34.34 1.39
N ILE A 156 19.99 34.56 0.08
CA ILE A 156 20.84 35.49 -0.68
C ILE A 156 20.64 36.92 -0.14
N THR A 157 19.40 37.34 0.07
CA THR A 157 19.07 38.67 0.58
C THR A 157 19.62 38.87 1.99
N ASN A 158 19.45 37.88 2.86
CA ASN A 158 19.98 37.91 4.22
C ASN A 158 21.52 37.94 4.23
N GLY A 159 22.16 37.18 3.34
CA GLY A 159 23.62 37.18 3.18
C GLY A 159 24.19 38.50 2.66
N LEU A 160 23.53 39.11 1.66
CA LEU A 160 23.90 40.42 1.14
C LEU A 160 23.69 41.54 2.17
N PHE A 161 22.58 41.50 2.91
CA PHE A 161 22.30 42.47 3.97
C PHE A 161 23.32 42.37 5.11
N GLY A 162 23.65 41.15 5.54
CA GLY A 162 24.69 40.90 6.54
C GLY A 162 26.07 41.36 6.07
N GLY A 163 26.45 41.07 4.83
CA GLY A 163 27.76 41.43 4.27
C GLY A 163 27.91 42.91 3.87
N PHE A 164 26.82 43.67 3.76
CA PHE A 164 26.86 45.12 3.49
C PHE A 164 26.79 45.96 4.77
N THR A 165 26.35 45.37 5.88
CA THR A 165 26.17 46.06 7.17
C THR A 165 27.43 46.02 8.06
N PHE A 166 28.33 45.06 7.84
CA PHE A 166 29.63 44.92 8.51
C PHE A 166 30.77 45.10 7.51
#